data_AF-A0A924QMA2-F1
#
_entry.id   AF-A0A924QMA2-F1
#
_cell.length_a   1.000
_cell.length_b   1.000
_cell.length_c   1.000
_cell.angle_alpha   90.00
_cell.angle_beta   90.00
_cell.angle_gamma   90.00
#
_symmetry.space_group_name_H-M   'P 1'
#
loop_
_entity.id
_entity.type
_entity.pdbx_description
1 polymer ?
#
loop_
_entity_poly.entity_id
_entity_poly.type
_entity_poly.pdbx_seq_one_letter_code
_entity_poly.pdbx_strand_id
1 'polypeptide(L)'
;PWVPGEIIFCWETGGKSPQRTWTVLADGTGLRPMYPESDYEWVTHEAVISPDEVAIAIMGHRKIPGTKAATTVVGTAVSGANPGQETAWGPSGTREKPTGLGIVNLRTREMTIVGQTPSGSGLWHVGGSSDGRFAVGDDFSRSLYLIDRHTHEMMMLTTGHKETAGDHPHPTFSPDGTKIEIQSAMLSADNRSMNICIVPVPESWLRRKY
;
A
#
# COMPACT_ATOMS: atom_id res chain seq x y z
N PRO A 1 11.41 9.32 -9.67
CA PRO A 1 12.71 9.02 -9.01
C PRO A 1 13.15 7.57 -9.27
N TRP A 2 14.36 7.39 -9.81
CA TRP A 2 15.04 6.11 -9.99
C TRP A 2 16.54 6.38 -9.95
N VAL A 3 17.32 5.50 -9.32
CA VAL A 3 18.79 5.57 -9.34
C VAL A 3 19.29 4.66 -10.47
N PRO A 4 19.95 5.19 -11.50
CA PRO A 4 20.53 4.36 -12.55
C PRO A 4 21.48 3.31 -11.96
N GLY A 5 21.36 2.07 -12.43
CA GLY A 5 22.17 0.96 -11.94
C GLY A 5 21.54 0.18 -10.77
N GLU A 6 20.39 0.61 -10.26
CA GLU A 6 19.64 -0.09 -9.22
C GLU A 6 18.34 -0.65 -9.78
N ILE A 7 18.01 -1.89 -9.41
CA ILE A 7 16.80 -2.58 -9.83
C ILE A 7 16.04 -2.99 -8.57
N ILE A 8 14.75 -2.66 -8.54
CA ILE A 8 13.80 -3.10 -7.52
C ILE A 8 12.74 -3.92 -8.24
N PHE A 9 12.42 -5.09 -7.70
CA PHE A 9 11.44 -5.99 -8.29
C PHE A 9 10.71 -6.75 -7.20
N CYS A 10 9.55 -7.31 -7.55
CA CYS A 10 8.77 -8.13 -6.66
C CYS A 10 8.58 -9.55 -7.18
N TRP A 11 8.43 -10.48 -6.25
CA TRP A 11 7.91 -11.82 -6.50
C TRP A 11 6.41 -11.80 -6.20
N GLU A 12 5.64 -11.40 -7.20
CA GLU A 12 4.19 -11.50 -7.19
C GLU A 12 3.76 -12.97 -7.31
N THR A 13 2.82 -13.39 -6.47
CA THR A 13 2.08 -14.64 -6.61
C THR A 13 0.59 -14.31 -6.63
N GLY A 14 -0.29 -15.30 -6.78
CA GLY A 14 -1.72 -15.10 -6.53
C GLY A 14 -2.07 -14.84 -5.06
N GLY A 15 -1.09 -14.60 -4.18
CA GLY A 15 -1.25 -14.55 -2.74
C GLY A 15 0.00 -14.10 -1.98
N LYS A 16 0.30 -14.78 -0.87
CA LYS A 16 1.52 -14.55 -0.10
C LYS A 16 2.73 -15.21 -0.79
N SER A 17 3.78 -14.44 -1.04
CA SER A 17 5.10 -14.98 -1.37
C SER A 17 5.95 -15.13 -0.10
N PRO A 18 6.93 -16.06 -0.05
CA PRO A 18 7.87 -16.16 1.08
C PRO A 18 8.63 -14.84 1.32
N GLN A 19 9.00 -14.16 0.25
CA GLN A 19 9.63 -12.84 0.25
C GLN A 19 9.20 -12.10 -1.02
N ARG A 20 8.45 -11.00 -0.87
CA ARG A 20 7.89 -10.25 -1.98
C ARG A 20 8.91 -9.32 -2.60
N THR A 21 9.55 -8.47 -1.81
CA THR A 21 10.31 -7.34 -2.35
C THR A 21 11.81 -7.59 -2.34
N TRP A 22 12.48 -7.27 -3.46
CA TRP A 22 13.90 -7.51 -3.68
C TRP A 22 14.57 -6.30 -4.33
N THR A 23 15.88 -6.17 -4.12
CA THR A 23 16.73 -5.23 -4.85
C THR A 23 18.03 -5.89 -5.29
N VAL A 24 18.55 -5.47 -6.43
CA VAL A 24 19.80 -5.96 -7.05
C VAL A 24 20.45 -4.82 -7.85
N LEU A 25 21.77 -4.85 -7.99
CA LEU A 25 22.49 -3.92 -8.87
C LEU A 25 22.37 -4.40 -10.32
N ALA A 26 22.47 -3.47 -11.27
CA ALA A 26 22.32 -3.75 -12.70
C ALA A 26 23.45 -4.65 -13.26
N ASP A 27 24.56 -4.79 -12.55
CA ASP A 27 25.63 -5.75 -12.85
C ASP A 27 25.35 -7.17 -12.30
N GLY A 28 24.19 -7.37 -11.66
CA GLY A 28 23.75 -8.64 -11.09
C GLY A 28 24.24 -8.89 -9.66
N THR A 29 25.04 -7.99 -9.08
CA THR A 29 25.54 -8.13 -7.71
C THR A 29 24.57 -7.54 -6.67
N GLY A 30 24.80 -7.84 -5.39
CA GLY A 30 24.06 -7.19 -4.30
C GLY A 30 22.59 -7.60 -4.16
N LEU A 31 22.17 -8.73 -4.74
CA LEU A 31 20.81 -9.26 -4.56
C LEU A 31 20.51 -9.47 -3.07
N ARG A 32 19.42 -8.86 -2.61
CA ARG A 32 18.93 -9.03 -1.24
C ARG A 32 17.44 -8.70 -1.12
N PRO A 33 16.78 -9.17 -0.05
CA PRO A 33 15.47 -8.63 0.33
C PRO A 33 15.54 -7.11 0.50
N MET A 34 14.56 -6.42 -0.06
CA MET A 34 14.39 -4.99 0.18
C MET A 34 13.88 -4.77 1.61
N TYR A 35 12.82 -5.48 1.96
CA TYR A 35 12.27 -5.60 3.32
C TYR A 35 12.21 -7.09 3.69
N PRO A 36 13.04 -7.58 4.62
CA PRO A 36 12.98 -8.98 5.06
C PRO A 36 11.67 -9.26 5.80
N GLU A 37 10.73 -9.95 5.15
CA GLU A 37 9.41 -10.25 5.72
C GLU A 37 9.49 -11.36 6.77
N SER A 38 8.76 -11.21 7.87
CA SER A 38 8.50 -12.33 8.77
C SER A 38 7.35 -13.22 8.25
N ASP A 39 7.23 -14.45 8.76
CA ASP A 39 6.14 -15.38 8.41
C ASP A 39 4.73 -14.82 8.71
N TYR A 40 4.64 -13.76 9.51
CA TYR A 40 3.40 -13.12 9.92
C TYR A 40 3.02 -11.91 9.07
N GLU A 41 3.96 -11.38 8.31
CA GLU A 41 3.76 -10.20 7.50
C GLU A 41 3.33 -10.61 6.10
N TRP A 42 2.43 -9.84 5.52
CA TRP A 42 2.01 -10.06 4.14
C TRP A 42 2.10 -8.77 3.37
N VAL A 43 3.24 -8.55 2.72
CA VAL A 43 3.40 -7.43 1.79
C VAL A 43 2.65 -7.75 0.49
N THR A 44 1.90 -6.79 -0.03
CA THR A 44 1.10 -6.97 -1.27
C THR A 44 1.32 -5.93 -2.33
N HIS A 45 1.88 -4.76 -2.00
CA HIS A 45 2.23 -3.75 -2.98
C HIS A 45 3.46 -2.98 -2.53
N GLU A 46 4.16 -2.43 -3.51
CA GLU A 46 5.33 -1.59 -3.33
C GLU A 46 5.36 -0.47 -4.37
N ALA A 47 5.90 0.69 -3.98
CA ALA A 47 6.13 1.80 -4.88
C ALA A 47 7.45 2.50 -4.56
N VAL A 48 8.29 2.72 -5.57
CA VAL A 48 9.52 3.51 -5.43
C VAL A 48 9.13 4.98 -5.40
N ILE A 49 9.32 5.63 -4.24
CA ILE A 49 8.81 6.99 -4.00
C ILE A 49 9.91 8.05 -3.98
N SER A 50 11.17 7.65 -3.76
CA SER A 50 12.35 8.50 -3.83
C SER A 50 13.58 7.70 -4.27
N PRO A 51 14.75 8.33 -4.49
CA PRO A 51 15.99 7.61 -4.79
C PRO A 51 16.40 6.58 -3.72
N ASP A 52 15.93 6.75 -2.49
CA ASP A 52 16.35 5.96 -1.34
C ASP A 52 15.20 5.25 -0.63
N GLU A 53 13.95 5.45 -1.05
CA GLU A 53 12.79 4.98 -0.29
C GLU A 53 11.76 4.25 -1.16
N VAL A 54 11.24 3.16 -0.59
CA VAL A 54 10.14 2.39 -1.15
C VAL A 54 9.00 2.33 -0.14
N ALA A 55 7.80 2.70 -0.59
CA ALA A 55 6.58 2.48 0.17
C ALA A 55 6.13 1.02 -0.01
N ILE A 56 5.64 0.39 1.07
CA ILE A 56 5.10 -0.97 1.06
C ILE A 56 3.75 -1.03 1.75
N ALA A 57 2.86 -1.91 1.27
CA ALA A 57 1.59 -2.21 1.90
C ALA A 57 1.66 -3.56 2.66
N ILE A 58 1.49 -3.53 3.97
CA ILE A 58 1.45 -4.73 4.82
C ILE A 58 0.00 -5.02 5.20
N MET A 59 -0.54 -6.14 4.72
CA MET A 59 -1.94 -6.52 4.89
C MET A 59 -2.30 -6.87 6.33
N GLY A 60 -3.48 -6.43 6.75
CA GLY A 60 -4.20 -6.85 7.96
C GLY A 60 -5.55 -7.50 7.66
N HIS A 61 -5.63 -8.25 6.55
CA HIS A 61 -6.88 -8.72 5.95
C HIS A 61 -7.53 -9.90 6.71
N ARG A 62 -6.75 -10.71 7.42
CA ARG A 62 -7.23 -11.93 8.07
C ARG A 62 -7.70 -11.68 9.49
N LYS A 63 -8.73 -12.41 9.90
CA LYS A 63 -9.21 -12.42 11.28
C LYS A 63 -8.20 -13.13 12.18
N ILE A 64 -8.09 -12.66 13.42
CA ILE A 64 -7.22 -13.24 14.44
C ILE A 64 -7.87 -14.52 14.96
N PRO A 65 -7.25 -15.70 14.79
CA PRO A 65 -7.79 -16.98 15.26
C PRO A 65 -8.14 -16.94 16.76
N GLY A 66 -9.25 -17.57 17.15
CA GLY A 66 -9.67 -17.65 18.55
C GLY A 66 -10.30 -16.38 19.15
N THR A 67 -10.50 -15.31 18.36
CA THR A 67 -11.20 -14.10 18.79
C THR A 67 -12.68 -14.13 18.42
N LYS A 68 -13.51 -13.32 19.10
CA LYS A 68 -14.96 -13.17 18.77
C LYS A 68 -15.21 -12.69 17.33
N ALA A 69 -14.22 -12.08 16.70
CA ALA A 69 -14.27 -11.61 15.31
C ALA A 69 -13.89 -12.69 14.28
N ALA A 70 -13.42 -13.86 14.73
CA ALA A 70 -13.08 -15.00 13.89
C ALA A 70 -14.33 -15.79 13.51
N THR A 71 -15.14 -15.24 12.61
CA THR A 71 -15.98 -16.09 11.77
C THR A 71 -15.12 -16.63 10.63
N THR A 72 -15.28 -17.91 10.31
CA THR A 72 -14.64 -18.53 9.13
C THR A 72 -15.17 -17.85 7.88
N VAL A 73 -14.42 -16.86 7.36
CA VAL A 73 -14.66 -16.31 6.04
C VAL A 73 -14.09 -17.30 5.04
N VAL A 74 -14.94 -17.88 4.20
CA VAL A 74 -14.49 -18.79 3.14
C VAL A 74 -13.70 -17.97 2.13
N GLY A 75 -12.42 -18.26 2.00
CA GLY A 75 -11.56 -17.65 0.99
C GLY A 75 -12.07 -17.96 -0.41
N THR A 76 -11.95 -16.98 -1.29
CA THR A 76 -12.22 -17.16 -2.73
C THR A 76 -10.92 -17.07 -3.51
N ALA A 77 -10.93 -17.46 -4.78
CA ALA A 77 -9.81 -17.16 -5.69
C ALA A 77 -9.53 -15.64 -5.74
N VAL A 78 -8.38 -15.25 -6.30
CA VAL A 78 -7.93 -13.85 -6.44
C VAL A 78 -9.00 -12.92 -7.05
N SER A 79 -9.84 -13.47 -7.93
CA SER A 79 -10.95 -12.75 -8.59
C SER A 79 -12.29 -12.80 -7.85
N GLY A 80 -12.35 -13.42 -6.68
CA GLY A 80 -13.58 -13.60 -5.91
C GLY A 80 -13.78 -12.52 -4.83
N ALA A 81 -14.80 -12.71 -3.99
CA ALA A 81 -15.23 -11.71 -3.01
C ALA A 81 -14.32 -11.58 -1.78
N ASN A 82 -13.57 -12.64 -1.42
CA ASN A 82 -12.69 -12.68 -0.24
C ASN A 82 -11.37 -13.41 -0.57
N PRO A 83 -10.56 -12.91 -1.52
CA PRO A 83 -9.24 -13.50 -1.77
C PRO A 83 -8.37 -13.37 -0.53
N GLY A 84 -7.44 -14.29 -0.32
CA GLY A 84 -6.46 -14.11 0.74
C GLY A 84 -6.76 -14.71 2.09
N GLN A 85 -7.75 -15.60 2.19
CA GLN A 85 -8.09 -16.30 3.44
C GLN A 85 -7.52 -17.73 3.47
N GLU A 86 -6.65 -18.09 2.51
CA GLU A 86 -6.07 -19.41 2.34
C GLU A 86 -5.09 -19.74 3.48
N THR A 87 -5.43 -20.77 4.26
CA THR A 87 -4.61 -21.26 5.38
C THR A 87 -3.23 -21.76 4.93
N ALA A 88 -3.11 -22.19 3.67
CA ALA A 88 -1.85 -22.63 3.08
C ALA A 88 -0.76 -21.53 3.01
N TRP A 89 -1.14 -20.25 3.14
CA TRP A 89 -0.22 -19.11 3.15
C TRP A 89 0.34 -18.77 4.54
N GLY A 90 0.16 -19.68 5.50
CA GLY A 90 0.68 -19.54 6.85
C GLY A 90 -0.09 -18.52 7.71
N PRO A 91 0.50 -18.06 8.83
CA PRO A 91 -0.16 -17.21 9.82
C PRO A 91 -0.22 -15.73 9.41
N SER A 92 0.20 -15.41 8.18
CA SER A 92 0.40 -14.04 7.74
C SER A 92 -0.89 -13.24 7.60
N GLY A 93 -0.78 -11.91 7.71
CA GLY A 93 -1.86 -10.98 7.35
C GLY A 93 -2.94 -10.77 8.42
N THR A 94 -2.68 -11.17 9.67
CA THR A 94 -3.53 -10.77 10.81
C THR A 94 -3.07 -9.44 11.40
N ARG A 95 -3.98 -8.74 12.07
CA ARG A 95 -3.67 -7.48 12.77
C ARG A 95 -3.04 -7.68 14.16
N GLU A 96 -2.61 -8.89 14.52
CA GLU A 96 -1.74 -9.14 15.70
C GLU A 96 -0.30 -8.67 15.46
N LYS A 97 0.02 -8.42 14.20
CA LYS A 97 1.36 -8.19 13.68
C LYS A 97 1.34 -6.88 12.89
N PRO A 98 2.50 -6.33 12.50
CA PRO A 98 2.55 -5.03 11.83
C PRO A 98 1.64 -5.00 10.58
N THR A 99 0.85 -3.93 10.41
CA THR A 99 0.00 -3.72 9.22
C THR A 99 -0.01 -2.24 8.83
N GLY A 100 -0.42 -1.93 7.59
CA GLY A 100 -0.54 -0.56 7.10
C GLY A 100 0.52 -0.20 6.04
N LEU A 101 0.80 1.09 5.92
CA LEU A 101 1.75 1.64 4.98
C LEU A 101 3.11 1.82 5.66
N GLY A 102 4.11 1.07 5.19
CA GLY A 102 5.50 1.17 5.61
C GLY A 102 6.35 1.94 4.60
N ILE A 103 7.36 2.65 5.07
CA ILE A 103 8.44 3.21 4.24
C ILE A 103 9.74 2.50 4.61
N VAL A 104 10.43 1.98 3.60
CA VAL A 104 11.71 1.29 3.73
C VAL A 104 12.80 2.15 3.10
N ASN A 105 13.83 2.48 3.87
CA ASN A 105 15.02 3.13 3.33
C ASN A 105 15.99 2.09 2.76
N LEU A 106 16.33 2.21 1.48
CA LEU A 106 17.19 1.28 0.76
C LEU A 106 18.64 1.31 1.25
N ARG A 107 19.10 2.44 1.80
CA ARG A 107 20.48 2.64 2.26
C ARG A 107 20.68 2.14 3.68
N THR A 108 19.81 2.56 4.61
CA THR A 108 19.90 2.18 6.03
C THR A 108 19.23 0.86 6.34
N ARG A 109 18.30 0.41 5.47
CA ARG A 109 17.44 -0.76 5.64
C ARG A 109 16.42 -0.64 6.78
N GLU A 110 16.27 0.56 7.32
CA GLU A 110 15.27 0.85 8.34
C GLU A 110 13.88 0.93 7.70
N MET A 111 12.89 0.43 8.43
CA MET A 111 11.48 0.51 8.06
C MET A 111 10.71 1.26 9.14
N THR A 112 9.79 2.12 8.71
CA THR A 112 8.82 2.78 9.61
C THR A 112 7.41 2.63 9.07
N ILE A 113 6.44 2.39 9.96
CA ILE A 113 5.02 2.45 9.61
C ILE A 113 4.56 3.90 9.72
N VAL A 114 4.13 4.47 8.61
CA VAL A 114 3.70 5.87 8.56
C VAL A 114 2.19 6.03 8.70
N GLY A 115 1.40 4.99 8.39
CA GLY A 115 -0.05 5.04 8.59
C GLY A 115 -0.69 3.66 8.63
N GLN A 116 -1.79 3.55 9.36
CA GLN A 116 -2.59 2.34 9.50
C GLN A 116 -4.05 2.73 9.75
N THR A 117 -4.99 2.20 8.97
CA THR A 117 -6.43 2.41 9.23
C THR A 117 -6.83 1.80 10.57
N PRO A 118 -7.81 2.36 11.32
CA PRO A 118 -8.25 1.79 12.60
C PRO A 118 -8.89 0.39 12.49
N SER A 119 -9.46 0.08 11.32
CA SER A 119 -10.17 -1.17 11.06
C SER A 119 -10.06 -1.56 9.58
N GLY A 120 -10.71 -2.67 9.21
CA GLY A 120 -10.61 -3.24 7.86
C GLY A 120 -9.25 -3.88 7.60
N SER A 121 -8.96 -4.11 6.32
CA SER A 121 -7.76 -4.84 5.89
C SER A 121 -6.48 -4.00 5.90
N GLY A 122 -6.57 -2.69 6.13
CA GLY A 122 -5.45 -1.75 6.00
C GLY A 122 -5.47 -0.96 4.69
N LEU A 123 -4.41 -0.18 4.49
CA LEU A 123 -4.09 0.46 3.21
C LEU A 123 -3.51 -0.60 2.26
N TRP A 124 -3.85 -0.54 0.98
CA TRP A 124 -3.53 -1.60 0.01
C TRP A 124 -2.59 -1.15 -1.11
N HIS A 125 -2.92 -0.11 -1.86
CA HIS A 125 -1.98 0.49 -2.81
C HIS A 125 -1.37 1.72 -2.15
N VAL A 126 -0.09 1.97 -2.46
CA VAL A 126 0.75 2.88 -1.69
C VAL A 126 1.57 3.77 -2.61
N GLY A 127 1.85 4.98 -2.15
CA GLY A 127 2.69 5.94 -2.84
C GLY A 127 3.23 7.00 -1.88
N GLY A 128 4.01 7.94 -2.41
CA GLY A 128 4.62 9.01 -1.64
C GLY A 128 5.08 10.17 -2.51
N SER A 129 5.14 11.36 -1.92
CA SER A 129 5.63 12.55 -2.60
C SER A 129 7.16 12.49 -2.72
N SER A 130 7.69 13.01 -3.82
CA SER A 130 9.13 12.95 -4.13
C SER A 130 10.01 13.77 -3.18
N ASP A 131 9.42 14.73 -2.45
CA ASP A 131 10.08 15.54 -1.42
C ASP A 131 10.09 14.86 -0.03
N GLY A 132 9.54 13.65 0.08
CA GLY A 132 9.51 12.87 1.31
C GLY A 132 8.51 13.35 2.36
N ARG A 133 7.67 14.34 2.06
CA ARG A 133 6.72 14.91 3.03
C ARG A 133 5.48 14.07 3.25
N PHE A 134 4.96 13.46 2.19
CA PHE A 134 3.67 12.78 2.23
C PHE A 134 3.78 11.33 1.80
N ALA A 135 2.91 10.50 2.37
CA ALA A 135 2.55 9.19 1.85
C ALA A 135 1.06 9.18 1.50
N VAL A 136 0.66 8.27 0.61
CA VAL A 136 -0.74 8.09 0.22
C VAL A 136 -1.04 6.61 0.11
N GLY A 137 -2.25 6.21 0.47
CA GLY A 137 -2.77 4.89 0.12
C GLY A 137 -4.29 4.85 0.11
N ASP A 138 -4.85 3.89 -0.61
CA ASP A 138 -6.28 3.57 -0.57
C ASP A 138 -6.55 2.34 0.30
N ASP A 139 -7.78 2.21 0.83
CA ASP A 139 -8.22 1.03 1.57
C ASP A 139 -9.22 0.17 0.76
N PHE A 140 -9.75 -0.87 1.41
CA PHE A 140 -10.70 -1.80 0.79
C PHE A 140 -12.09 -1.19 0.54
N SER A 141 -12.43 -0.09 1.22
CA SER A 141 -13.60 0.73 0.87
C SER A 141 -13.31 1.69 -0.29
N ARG A 142 -12.08 1.65 -0.82
CA ARG A 142 -11.56 2.51 -1.88
C ARG A 142 -11.44 3.96 -1.44
N SER A 143 -11.44 4.23 -0.14
CA SER A 143 -11.20 5.56 0.42
C SER A 143 -9.71 5.87 0.33
N LEU A 144 -9.38 7.10 -0.05
CA LEU A 144 -8.02 7.58 -0.19
C LEU A 144 -7.56 8.29 1.08
N TYR A 145 -6.35 7.98 1.55
CA TYR A 145 -5.76 8.59 2.75
C TYR A 145 -4.45 9.28 2.41
N LEU A 146 -4.31 10.51 2.90
CA LEU A 146 -3.07 11.28 2.88
C LEU A 146 -2.43 11.23 4.26
N ILE A 147 -1.13 10.96 4.31
CA ILE A 147 -0.35 10.83 5.54
C ILE A 147 0.78 11.85 5.49
N ASP A 148 0.92 12.63 6.56
CA ASP A 148 2.06 13.52 6.75
C ASP A 148 3.16 12.74 7.48
N ARG A 149 4.30 12.56 6.81
CA ARG A 149 5.37 11.68 7.29
C ARG A 149 6.17 12.29 8.44
N HIS A 150 6.05 13.58 8.70
CA HIS A 150 6.72 14.23 9.83
C HIS A 150 5.90 14.05 11.12
N THR A 151 4.59 14.20 11.01
CA THR A 151 3.67 14.18 12.17
C THR A 151 2.97 12.85 12.39
N HIS A 152 2.99 11.95 11.40
CA HIS A 152 2.17 10.74 11.33
C HIS A 152 0.65 11.01 11.35
N GLU A 153 0.23 12.27 11.13
CA GLU A 153 -1.17 12.60 10.96
C GLU A 153 -1.67 11.96 9.66
N MET A 154 -2.83 11.29 9.73
CA MET A 154 -3.48 10.65 8.59
C MET A 154 -4.88 11.24 8.40
N MET A 155 -5.16 11.71 7.20
CA MET A 155 -6.44 12.28 6.78
C MET A 155 -7.07 11.41 5.70
N MET A 156 -8.36 11.09 5.84
CA MET A 156 -9.15 10.58 4.72
C MET A 156 -9.41 11.72 3.74
N LEU A 157 -8.75 11.67 2.58
CA LEU A 157 -8.73 12.74 1.59
C LEU A 157 -9.97 12.71 0.69
N THR A 158 -10.36 11.53 0.20
CA THR A 158 -11.58 11.31 -0.59
C THR A 158 -12.21 9.94 -0.27
N THR A 159 -13.53 9.82 -0.44
CA THR A 159 -14.28 8.57 -0.21
C THR A 159 -15.53 8.54 -1.09
N GLY A 160 -16.35 7.48 -0.98
CA GLY A 160 -17.57 7.28 -1.78
C GLY A 160 -17.28 6.68 -3.16
N HIS A 161 -16.08 6.14 -3.37
CA HIS A 161 -15.72 5.41 -4.57
C HIS A 161 -16.44 4.04 -4.55
N LYS A 162 -16.93 3.58 -5.72
CA LYS A 162 -17.85 2.44 -5.79
C LYS A 162 -17.11 1.12 -5.60
N GLU A 163 -17.60 0.27 -4.69
CA GLU A 163 -17.02 -1.07 -4.48
C GLU A 163 -17.18 -2.00 -5.68
N THR A 164 -18.14 -1.72 -6.56
CA THR A 164 -18.36 -2.42 -7.83
C THR A 164 -17.39 -2.03 -8.95
N ALA A 165 -16.52 -1.04 -8.70
CA ALA A 165 -15.51 -0.59 -9.65
C ALA A 165 -14.63 -1.74 -10.14
N GLY A 166 -14.21 -1.66 -11.40
CA GLY A 166 -13.41 -2.70 -12.06
C GLY A 166 -12.04 -2.90 -11.42
N ASP A 167 -11.49 -1.86 -10.79
CA ASP A 167 -10.20 -1.90 -10.11
C ASP A 167 -10.13 -0.84 -8.99
N HIS A 168 -9.07 -0.84 -8.18
CA HIS A 168 -8.83 0.07 -7.06
C HIS A 168 -8.27 1.45 -7.46
N PRO A 169 -8.29 2.45 -6.53
CA PRO A 169 -7.80 3.80 -6.81
C PRO A 169 -6.34 3.95 -7.25
N HIS A 170 -5.41 3.12 -6.78
CA HIS A 170 -3.99 3.10 -7.19
C HIS A 170 -3.31 4.50 -7.19
N PRO A 171 -3.18 5.16 -6.03
CA PRO A 171 -2.78 6.57 -5.99
C PRO A 171 -1.32 6.81 -6.36
N THR A 172 -1.07 7.81 -7.20
CA THR A 172 0.28 8.23 -7.63
C THR A 172 0.46 9.74 -7.51
N PHE A 173 1.54 10.20 -6.86
CA PHE A 173 1.81 11.64 -6.75
C PHE A 173 2.31 12.25 -8.06
N SER A 174 1.95 13.51 -8.30
CA SER A 174 2.62 14.37 -9.28
C SER A 174 4.09 14.63 -8.87
N PRO A 175 4.99 14.92 -9.81
CA PRO A 175 6.41 15.17 -9.49
C PRO A 175 6.68 16.34 -8.54
N ASP A 176 5.75 17.29 -8.43
CA ASP A 176 5.83 18.41 -7.49
C ASP A 176 5.17 18.12 -6.12
N GLY A 177 4.62 16.92 -5.93
CA GLY A 177 3.96 16.49 -4.70
C GLY A 177 2.63 17.19 -4.39
N THR A 178 2.10 18.01 -5.30
CA THR A 178 0.90 18.83 -5.03
C THR A 178 -0.42 18.18 -5.44
N LYS A 179 -0.37 17.09 -6.22
CA LYS A 179 -1.53 16.40 -6.77
C LYS A 179 -1.33 14.89 -6.72
N ILE A 180 -2.43 14.15 -6.73
CA ILE A 180 -2.47 12.70 -6.69
C ILE A 180 -3.39 12.24 -7.82
N GLU A 181 -2.87 11.44 -8.74
CA GLU A 181 -3.69 10.69 -9.69
C GLU A 181 -4.33 9.51 -8.98
N ILE A 182 -5.60 9.25 -9.28
CA ILE A 182 -6.32 8.04 -8.90
C ILE A 182 -7.22 7.56 -10.03
N GLN A 183 -7.56 6.28 -9.98
CA GLN A 183 -8.65 5.70 -10.74
C GLN A 183 -9.96 5.72 -9.94
N SER A 184 -11.09 6.01 -10.58
CA SER A 184 -12.39 5.88 -9.90
C SER A 184 -13.57 5.64 -10.83
N ALA A 185 -14.50 4.77 -10.41
CA ALA A 185 -15.79 4.57 -11.06
C ALA A 185 -16.91 5.48 -10.49
N MET A 186 -16.58 6.44 -9.62
CA MET A 186 -17.58 7.29 -8.94
C MET A 186 -18.59 7.93 -9.90
N LEU A 187 -18.10 8.41 -11.06
CA LEU A 187 -18.92 9.05 -12.10
C LEU A 187 -19.32 8.11 -13.24
N SER A 188 -18.85 6.86 -13.23
CA SER A 188 -19.13 5.91 -14.31
C SER A 188 -20.56 5.38 -14.23
N ALA A 189 -21.28 5.44 -15.36
CA ALA A 189 -22.70 5.08 -15.46
C ALA A 189 -22.97 3.59 -15.23
N ASP A 190 -22.00 2.74 -15.56
CA ASP A 190 -22.05 1.28 -15.35
C ASP A 190 -21.59 0.86 -13.95
N ASN A 191 -21.21 1.82 -13.10
CA ASN A 191 -20.63 1.59 -11.77
C ASN A 191 -19.35 0.72 -11.77
N ARG A 192 -18.69 0.54 -12.92
CA ARG A 192 -17.57 -0.38 -13.10
C ARG A 192 -16.39 0.23 -13.83
N SER A 193 -16.61 0.94 -14.92
CA SER A 193 -15.54 1.55 -15.71
C SER A 193 -14.75 2.56 -14.87
N MET A 194 -13.44 2.65 -15.11
CA MET A 194 -12.55 3.53 -14.34
C MET A 194 -12.31 4.83 -15.10
N ASN A 195 -12.47 5.96 -14.41
CA ASN A 195 -12.04 7.28 -14.87
C ASN A 195 -10.71 7.64 -14.19
N ILE A 196 -9.86 8.39 -14.89
CA ILE A 196 -8.66 8.99 -14.29
C ILE A 196 -9.04 10.32 -13.66
N CYS A 197 -8.72 10.48 -12.39
CA CYS A 197 -9.03 11.65 -11.58
C CYS A 197 -7.74 12.25 -11.01
N ILE A 198 -7.73 13.58 -10.84
CA ILE A 198 -6.64 14.28 -10.17
C ILE A 198 -7.19 14.89 -8.87
N VAL A 199 -6.66 14.45 -7.74
CA VAL A 199 -7.00 14.95 -6.40
C VAL A 199 -5.90 15.89 -5.93
N PRO A 200 -6.19 17.17 -5.64
CA PRO A 200 -5.18 18.08 -5.10
C PRO A 200 -4.87 17.75 -3.64
N VAL A 201 -3.59 17.87 -3.26
CA VAL A 201 -3.20 17.87 -1.85
C VAL A 201 -3.73 19.16 -1.20
N PRO A 202 -4.36 19.11 -0.01
CA PRO A 202 -4.92 20.30 0.62
C PRO A 202 -3.86 21.39 0.83
N GLU A 203 -4.17 22.64 0.49
CA GLU A 203 -3.23 23.75 0.68
C GLU A 203 -2.80 23.92 2.14
N SER A 204 -3.69 23.61 3.09
CA SER A 204 -3.39 23.64 4.52
C SER A 204 -2.31 22.65 4.93
N TRP A 205 -2.19 21.52 4.21
CA TRP A 205 -1.12 20.54 4.39
C TRP A 205 0.16 20.96 3.68
N LEU A 206 0.05 21.45 2.43
CA LEU A 206 1.20 21.96 1.67
C LEU A 206 1.92 23.11 2.40
N ARG A 207 1.17 24.00 3.06
CA ARG A 207 1.70 25.17 3.80
C ARG A 207 2.29 24.85 5.18
N ARG A 208 2.21 23.62 5.68
CA ARG A 208 2.78 23.25 6.98
C ARG A 208 4.30 23.45 6.98
N LYS A 209 4.81 23.92 8.12
CA LYS A 209 6.24 24.11 8.38
C LYS A 209 6.58 23.29 9.62
N TYR A 210 7.73 22.63 9.56
CA TYR A 210 8.26 21.77 10.61
C TYR A 210 9.67 22.25 10.97
#